data_AF-A0A814Y016-F1
#
_entry.id   AF-A0A814Y016-F1
#
_cell.length_a   1.000
_cell.length_b   1.000
_cell.length_c   1.000
_cell.angle_alpha   90.00
_cell.angle_beta   90.00
_cell.angle_gamma   90.00
#
_symmetry.space_group_name_H-M   'P 1'
#
loop_
_entity.id
_entity.type
_entity.pdbx_description
1 polymer ?
#
loop_
_entity_poly.entity_id
_entity_poly.type
_entity_poly.pdbx_seq_one_letter_code
_entity_poly.pdbx_strand_id
1 'polypeptide(L)'
;MTSKHEIIVRDDANEHYHTENECHDGNQCSAFQRLIHNGYRPDDIEHCSKHFHAGRRGGTTTTENFGSKKFITAYQNWGNDLPKGTGLWNGIVKDGDLLQELRQNDLINEMDVKSGPYKSLNDVAEEKLNHPRHREMGSPLSHDQMLAILLYTDSKVYKDLRYHEMCYSNQDFANIETSSLMQKNWPILGCLLNSAIWALDQYDKRPRPAVVYHGLYDIEVDPSTFNNHNLSKKFSTKDSPVFRYGTFISTSWDREVATTFMHEKGSLLEINLKEDDNDRALVGADVSWISKFPTECEFLIARGATFVIESISLDQQDHYQVVKVKHGPISHDRVKFRRLYN
;
A
#
# COMPACT_ATOMS: atom_id res chain seq x y z
N MET A 1 60.94 -21.31 -5.36
CA MET A 1 60.12 -22.35 -6.02
C MET A 1 58.84 -22.50 -5.22
N THR A 2 57.78 -21.83 -5.64
CA THR A 2 56.45 -21.88 -5.01
C THR A 2 55.46 -22.15 -6.13
N SER A 3 54.89 -23.36 -6.15
CA SER A 3 53.88 -23.75 -7.11
C SER A 3 52.59 -22.99 -6.80
N LYS A 4 52.03 -22.31 -7.80
CA LYS A 4 50.65 -21.81 -7.75
C LYS A 4 49.74 -22.95 -8.22
N HIS A 5 48.79 -23.34 -7.38
CA HIS A 5 47.66 -24.14 -7.82
C HIS A 5 46.60 -23.20 -8.38
N GLU A 6 46.26 -23.40 -9.65
CA GLU A 6 45.19 -22.71 -10.35
C GLU A 6 43.94 -23.58 -10.20
N ILE A 7 42.90 -23.06 -9.55
CA ILE A 7 41.59 -23.71 -9.46
C ILE A 7 40.78 -23.22 -10.66
N ILE A 8 40.56 -24.11 -11.63
CA ILE A 8 39.63 -23.87 -12.73
C ILE A 8 38.23 -24.23 -12.22
N VAL A 9 37.38 -23.23 -12.01
CA VAL A 9 35.93 -23.43 -11.83
C VAL A 9 35.31 -23.48 -13.22
N ARG A 10 34.71 -24.63 -13.57
CA ARG A 10 33.89 -24.77 -14.78
C ARG A 10 32.50 -24.24 -14.51
N ASP A 11 32.02 -23.40 -15.41
CA ASP A 11 30.74 -22.72 -15.35
C ASP A 11 29.74 -23.46 -16.25
N ASP A 12 29.18 -24.56 -15.75
CA ASP A 12 28.25 -25.43 -16.51
C ASP A 12 26.76 -25.08 -16.25
N ALA A 13 26.43 -23.81 -15.97
CA ALA A 13 25.06 -23.39 -15.64
C ALA A 13 24.32 -22.62 -16.77
N ASN A 14 24.92 -22.45 -17.96
CA ASN A 14 24.43 -21.49 -18.96
C ASN A 14 23.71 -22.07 -20.18
N GLU A 15 23.28 -23.33 -20.21
CA GLU A 15 22.72 -23.88 -21.45
C GLU A 15 21.23 -23.57 -21.74
N HIS A 16 20.39 -23.11 -20.81
CA HIS A 16 18.93 -22.98 -21.08
C HIS A 16 18.21 -21.73 -20.54
N TYR A 17 18.79 -20.52 -20.63
CA TYR A 17 18.04 -19.31 -20.24
C TYR A 17 18.16 -18.18 -21.28
N HIS A 18 17.01 -17.76 -21.83
CA HIS A 18 16.87 -16.83 -22.95
C HIS A 18 16.57 -15.39 -22.51
N THR A 19 16.72 -14.43 -23.44
CA THR A 19 16.80 -12.98 -23.24
C THR A 19 15.48 -12.20 -23.29
N GLU A 20 14.31 -12.84 -23.23
CA GLU A 20 13.00 -12.15 -23.35
C GLU A 20 12.24 -12.12 -22.01
N ASN A 21 11.64 -10.97 -21.67
CA ASN A 21 10.93 -10.72 -20.40
C ASN A 21 9.60 -11.49 -20.26
N GLU A 22 9.18 -12.26 -21.26
CA GLU A 22 7.99 -13.10 -21.22
C GLU A 22 8.42 -14.58 -21.21
N CYS A 23 7.76 -15.39 -20.38
CA CYS A 23 8.00 -16.82 -20.38
C CYS A 23 7.32 -17.43 -21.61
N HIS A 24 8.10 -18.06 -22.49
CA HIS A 24 7.59 -18.71 -23.70
C HIS A 24 6.48 -19.74 -23.39
N ASP A 25 6.65 -20.47 -22.29
CA ASP A 25 5.67 -21.48 -21.88
C ASP A 25 4.44 -20.86 -21.21
N GLY A 26 4.44 -19.55 -20.95
CA GLY A 26 3.33 -18.82 -20.37
C GLY A 26 2.80 -19.50 -19.12
N ASN A 27 1.49 -19.79 -19.09
CA ASN A 27 0.91 -20.50 -17.96
C ASN A 27 1.28 -21.99 -17.89
N GLN A 28 1.91 -22.60 -18.90
CA GLN A 28 2.37 -24.00 -18.88
C GLN A 28 3.80 -24.16 -18.37
N CYS A 29 4.51 -23.07 -18.09
CA CYS A 29 5.88 -23.10 -17.60
C CYS A 29 6.02 -24.03 -16.39
N SER A 30 6.97 -24.96 -16.44
CA SER A 30 7.13 -25.95 -15.37
C SER A 30 7.50 -25.34 -14.03
N ALA A 31 8.28 -24.25 -14.00
CA ALA A 31 8.57 -23.49 -12.79
C ALA A 31 7.30 -22.84 -12.23
N PHE A 32 6.52 -22.17 -13.08
CA PHE A 32 5.25 -21.55 -12.72
C PHE A 32 4.22 -22.60 -12.24
N GLN A 33 4.06 -23.68 -12.99
CA GLN A 33 3.20 -24.82 -12.66
C GLN A 33 3.61 -25.46 -11.33
N ARG A 34 4.90 -25.64 -11.09
CA ARG A 34 5.41 -26.17 -9.81
C ARG A 34 5.10 -25.21 -8.67
N LEU A 35 5.29 -23.91 -8.86
CA LEU A 35 4.97 -22.90 -7.86
C LEU A 35 3.47 -22.82 -7.55
N ILE A 36 2.57 -22.88 -8.55
CA ILE A 36 1.12 -22.88 -8.33
C ILE A 36 0.62 -24.21 -7.72
N HIS A 37 1.30 -25.34 -7.96
CA HIS A 37 0.97 -26.66 -7.41
C HIS A 37 1.80 -27.05 -6.18
N ASN A 38 2.32 -26.06 -5.43
CA ASN A 38 3.00 -26.27 -4.15
C ASN A 38 4.32 -27.06 -4.19
N GLY A 39 4.92 -27.28 -5.35
CA GLY A 39 6.32 -27.70 -5.46
C GLY A 39 7.27 -26.51 -5.38
N TYR A 40 8.55 -26.77 -5.10
CA TYR A 40 9.55 -25.71 -4.93
C TYR A 40 10.96 -26.12 -5.36
N ARG A 41 11.63 -25.23 -6.11
CA ARG A 41 13.07 -25.14 -6.28
C ARG A 41 13.50 -23.67 -6.25
N PRO A 42 14.71 -23.34 -5.76
CA PRO A 42 15.24 -21.98 -5.77
C PRO A 42 15.17 -21.33 -7.17
N ASP A 43 15.51 -22.07 -8.21
CA ASP A 43 15.54 -21.60 -9.60
C ASP A 43 14.14 -21.26 -10.16
N ASP A 44 13.07 -21.85 -9.60
CA ASP A 44 11.70 -21.56 -10.03
C ASP A 44 11.31 -20.10 -9.68
N ILE A 45 11.79 -19.59 -8.54
CA ILE A 45 11.53 -18.21 -8.09
C ILE A 45 12.29 -17.22 -8.96
N GLU A 46 13.57 -17.49 -9.20
CA GLU A 46 14.40 -16.66 -10.06
C GLU A 46 13.79 -16.58 -11.48
N HIS A 47 13.30 -17.70 -12.00
CA HIS A 47 12.60 -17.74 -13.28
C HIS A 47 11.31 -16.91 -13.28
N CYS A 48 10.40 -17.14 -12.33
CA CYS A 48 9.11 -16.42 -12.31
C CYS A 48 9.23 -14.94 -11.90
N SER A 49 10.37 -14.51 -11.34
CA SER A 49 10.66 -13.09 -11.09
C SER A 49 11.22 -12.38 -12.33
N LYS A 50 11.93 -13.10 -13.21
CA LYS A 50 12.52 -12.56 -14.44
C LYS A 50 11.57 -12.56 -15.62
N HIS A 51 10.60 -13.49 -15.66
CA HIS A 51 9.72 -13.69 -16.80
C HIS A 51 8.25 -13.54 -16.44
N PHE A 52 7.49 -12.82 -17.27
CA PHE A 52 6.04 -12.66 -17.15
C PHE A 52 5.30 -13.92 -17.60
N HIS A 53 4.26 -14.32 -16.84
CA HIS A 53 3.43 -15.50 -17.12
C HIS A 53 1.96 -15.09 -17.19
N ALA A 54 1.36 -15.09 -18.39
CA ALA A 54 -0.02 -14.64 -18.58
C ALA A 54 -1.04 -15.53 -17.84
N GLY A 55 -1.74 -14.97 -16.85
CA GLY A 55 -2.75 -15.69 -16.05
C GLY A 55 -4.07 -15.96 -16.81
N ARG A 56 -4.67 -17.13 -16.56
CA ARG A 56 -5.99 -17.56 -17.08
C ARG A 56 -7.07 -16.51 -16.78
N ARG A 57 -7.66 -15.93 -17.83
CA ARG A 57 -8.98 -15.29 -17.75
C ARG A 57 -10.04 -16.39 -17.59
N GLY A 58 -10.55 -16.54 -16.36
CA GLY A 58 -11.78 -17.28 -16.07
C GLY A 58 -11.59 -18.71 -15.56
N GLY A 59 -12.22 -19.01 -14.41
CA GLY A 59 -12.62 -20.37 -14.03
C GLY A 59 -12.05 -20.93 -12.72
N THR A 60 -12.91 -20.87 -11.68
CA THR A 60 -13.12 -21.83 -10.57
C THR A 60 -12.01 -22.16 -9.57
N THR A 61 -12.35 -21.84 -8.32
CA THR A 61 -11.83 -22.25 -7.00
C THR A 61 -11.29 -23.67 -6.84
N THR A 62 -10.10 -23.79 -6.26
CA THR A 62 -9.78 -24.80 -5.23
C THR A 62 -8.83 -24.19 -4.19
N THR A 63 -9.25 -24.21 -2.94
CA THR A 63 -8.54 -23.79 -1.73
C THR A 63 -7.66 -24.94 -1.24
N GLU A 64 -6.34 -24.78 -1.17
CA GLU A 64 -5.50 -25.58 -0.25
C GLU A 64 -4.08 -25.00 -0.04
N ASN A 65 -3.81 -24.65 1.23
CA ASN A 65 -2.54 -24.51 1.94
C ASN A 65 -1.37 -23.78 1.26
N PHE A 66 -1.14 -22.54 1.69
CA PHE A 66 0.00 -21.69 1.30
C PHE A 66 0.92 -21.40 2.50
N GLY A 67 2.23 -21.56 2.30
CA GLY A 67 3.27 -21.26 3.30
C GLY A 67 3.88 -19.85 3.18
N SER A 68 4.46 -19.37 4.28
CA SER A 68 4.87 -17.98 4.57
C SER A 68 5.86 -17.31 3.61
N LYS A 69 6.65 -18.07 2.82
CA LYS A 69 7.60 -17.47 1.84
C LYS A 69 6.96 -17.06 0.51
N LYS A 70 5.85 -17.69 0.10
CA LYS A 70 5.08 -17.30 -1.11
C LYS A 70 4.41 -15.94 -0.94
N PHE A 71 4.06 -15.60 0.30
CA PHE A 71 3.45 -14.33 0.67
C PHE A 71 4.36 -13.15 0.35
N ILE A 72 5.65 -13.25 0.71
CA ILE A 72 6.62 -12.15 0.56
C ILE A 72 6.87 -11.82 -0.92
N THR A 73 6.98 -12.83 -1.79
CA THR A 73 7.18 -12.61 -3.24
C THR A 73 5.92 -12.09 -3.93
N ALA A 74 4.72 -12.57 -3.56
CA ALA A 74 3.46 -12.01 -4.07
C ALA A 74 3.25 -10.56 -3.60
N TYR A 75 3.62 -10.27 -2.35
CA TYR A 75 3.60 -8.93 -1.75
C TYR A 75 4.62 -7.98 -2.42
N GLN A 76 5.80 -8.47 -2.82
CA GLN A 76 6.80 -7.69 -3.58
C GLN A 76 6.34 -7.38 -5.01
N ASN A 77 5.50 -8.23 -5.61
CA ASN A 77 4.95 -8.07 -6.96
C ASN A 77 3.59 -7.33 -7.00
N TRP A 78 3.09 -6.82 -5.86
CA TRP A 78 1.79 -6.11 -5.73
C TRP A 78 1.63 -4.85 -6.60
N GLY A 79 2.71 -4.39 -7.23
CA GLY A 79 2.75 -3.10 -7.89
C GLY A 79 1.85 -2.94 -9.11
N ASN A 80 1.46 -4.02 -9.81
CA ASN A 80 1.04 -3.88 -11.22
C ASN A 80 -0.30 -4.51 -11.65
N ASP A 81 -0.86 -5.53 -11.00
CA ASP A 81 -2.18 -6.05 -11.40
C ASP A 81 -2.86 -6.87 -10.27
N LEU A 82 -3.95 -6.36 -9.69
CA LEU A 82 -4.80 -7.12 -8.77
C LEU A 82 -5.85 -7.91 -9.56
N PRO A 83 -5.94 -9.24 -9.41
CA PRO A 83 -7.13 -9.99 -9.81
C PRO A 83 -8.32 -9.50 -8.98
N LYS A 84 -9.46 -9.24 -9.63
CA LYS A 84 -10.73 -8.97 -8.96
C LYS A 84 -11.13 -10.21 -8.14
N GLY A 85 -10.90 -10.19 -6.83
CA GLY A 85 -11.34 -11.23 -5.92
C GLY A 85 -10.53 -11.29 -4.62
N THR A 86 -11.20 -11.06 -3.49
CA THR A 86 -10.69 -11.27 -2.12
C THR A 86 -10.37 -12.74 -1.83
N GLY A 87 -10.83 -13.67 -2.66
CA GLY A 87 -10.73 -15.11 -2.42
C GLY A 87 -9.32 -15.71 -2.41
N LEU A 88 -8.32 -15.07 -3.05
CA LEU A 88 -6.96 -15.62 -3.08
C LEU A 88 -6.24 -15.50 -1.73
N TRP A 89 -6.62 -14.53 -0.90
CA TRP A 89 -5.91 -14.18 0.34
C TRP A 89 -6.53 -14.78 1.59
N ASN A 90 -7.84 -15.05 1.57
CA ASN A 90 -8.58 -15.65 2.70
C ASN A 90 -8.08 -17.05 3.08
N GLY A 91 -7.25 -17.70 2.24
CA GLY A 91 -6.63 -18.99 2.56
C GLY A 91 -5.16 -18.92 2.97
N ILE A 92 -4.53 -17.73 2.92
CA ILE A 92 -3.08 -17.55 3.17
C ILE A 92 -2.82 -16.97 4.55
N VAL A 93 -3.58 -15.95 4.96
CA VAL A 93 -3.51 -15.40 6.31
C VAL A 93 -4.46 -16.18 7.21
N LYS A 94 -3.93 -16.77 8.28
CA LYS A 94 -4.68 -17.50 9.28
C LYS A 94 -4.96 -16.62 10.49
N ASP A 95 -6.04 -16.93 11.21
CA ASP A 95 -6.38 -16.26 12.46
C ASP A 95 -5.18 -16.28 13.43
N GLY A 96 -4.79 -15.10 13.91
CA GLY A 96 -3.68 -14.93 14.84
C GLY A 96 -2.31 -14.72 14.19
N ASP A 97 -2.18 -14.83 12.87
CA ASP A 97 -0.94 -14.49 12.15
C ASP A 97 -0.55 -13.03 12.39
N LEU A 98 -1.52 -12.12 12.50
CA LEU A 98 -1.29 -10.71 12.84
C LEU A 98 -0.64 -10.55 14.23
N LEU A 99 -1.13 -11.29 15.23
CA LEU A 99 -0.53 -11.26 16.57
C LEU A 99 0.88 -11.87 16.58
N GLN A 100 1.14 -12.87 15.73
CA GLN A 100 2.48 -13.41 15.55
C GLN A 100 3.42 -12.38 14.91
N GLU A 101 2.97 -11.68 13.87
CA GLU A 101 3.75 -10.61 13.22
C GLU A 101 4.06 -9.46 14.20
N LEU A 102 3.10 -9.05 15.04
CA LEU A 102 3.35 -8.05 16.09
C LEU A 102 4.43 -8.49 17.07
N ARG A 103 4.45 -9.77 17.47
CA ARG A 103 5.51 -10.32 18.35
C ARG A 103 6.86 -10.32 17.65
N GLN A 104 6.92 -10.69 16.37
CA GLN A 104 8.15 -10.70 15.58
C GLN A 104 8.76 -9.31 15.41
N ASN A 105 7.92 -8.27 15.41
CA ASN A 105 8.33 -6.87 15.31
C ASN A 105 8.50 -6.16 16.67
N ASP A 106 8.43 -6.89 17.78
CA ASP A 106 8.49 -6.36 19.16
C ASP A 106 7.44 -5.27 19.47
N LEU A 107 6.26 -5.34 18.84
CA LEU A 107 5.15 -4.39 19.00
C LEU A 107 3.88 -5.00 19.57
N ILE A 108 3.94 -6.18 20.17
CA ILE A 108 2.75 -6.82 20.78
C ILE A 108 2.11 -5.96 21.89
N ASN A 109 2.91 -5.13 22.59
CA ASN A 109 2.42 -4.23 23.62
C ASN A 109 1.57 -3.07 23.07
N GLU A 110 1.60 -2.82 21.75
CA GLU A 110 0.69 -1.86 21.11
C GLU A 110 -0.77 -2.36 21.09
N MET A 111 -1.01 -3.61 21.49
CA MET A 111 -2.35 -4.15 21.73
C MET A 111 -3.01 -3.64 23.03
N ASP A 112 -2.23 -3.08 23.96
CA ASP A 112 -2.74 -2.63 25.26
C ASP A 112 -3.37 -1.24 25.14
N VAL A 113 -4.60 -1.09 25.64
CA VAL A 113 -5.31 0.19 25.65
C VAL A 113 -5.01 0.91 26.96
N LYS A 114 -4.41 2.11 26.88
CA LYS A 114 -3.95 2.87 28.06
C LYS A 114 -5.07 3.53 28.87
N SER A 115 -6.24 3.75 28.26
CA SER A 115 -7.33 4.51 28.86
C SER A 115 -8.67 4.13 28.26
N GLY A 116 -9.72 4.13 29.08
CA GLY A 116 -11.08 3.84 28.66
C GLY A 116 -11.61 2.53 29.24
N PRO A 117 -12.78 2.06 28.77
CA PRO A 117 -13.43 0.88 29.30
C PRO A 117 -12.80 -0.44 28.80
N TYR A 118 -11.99 -0.38 27.74
CA TYR A 118 -11.36 -1.54 27.11
C TYR A 118 -9.97 -1.80 27.69
N LYS A 119 -9.59 -3.06 27.80
CA LYS A 119 -8.26 -3.46 28.27
C LYS A 119 -7.31 -3.66 27.10
N SER A 120 -7.83 -4.07 25.94
CA SER A 120 -7.03 -4.36 24.75
C SER A 120 -7.71 -3.92 23.46
N LEU A 121 -6.93 -3.80 22.37
CA LEU A 121 -7.46 -3.59 21.03
C LEU A 121 -8.31 -4.76 20.54
N ASN A 122 -8.18 -5.96 21.11
CA ASN A 122 -9.10 -7.07 20.82
C ASN A 122 -10.51 -6.75 21.33
N ASP A 123 -10.63 -6.23 22.55
CA ASP A 123 -11.94 -5.85 23.11
C ASP A 123 -12.60 -4.77 22.25
N VAL A 124 -11.80 -3.82 21.74
CA VAL A 124 -12.27 -2.78 20.81
C VAL A 124 -12.71 -3.41 19.49
N ALA A 125 -11.92 -4.31 18.91
CA ALA A 125 -12.27 -5.00 17.67
C ALA A 125 -13.59 -5.78 17.80
N GLU A 126 -13.78 -6.51 18.91
CA GLU A 126 -15.03 -7.23 19.18
C GLU A 126 -16.24 -6.29 19.27
N GLU A 127 -16.08 -5.13 19.91
CA GLU A 127 -17.13 -4.11 19.94
C GLU A 127 -17.44 -3.55 18.54
N LYS A 128 -16.41 -3.20 17.78
CA LYS A 128 -16.56 -2.67 16.41
C LYS A 128 -17.15 -3.67 15.43
N LEU A 129 -16.86 -4.96 15.58
CA LEU A 129 -17.50 -6.01 14.79
C LEU A 129 -19.01 -6.07 15.03
N ASN A 130 -19.47 -5.64 16.21
CA ASN A 130 -20.87 -5.56 16.59
C ASN A 130 -21.52 -4.19 16.30
N HIS A 131 -20.75 -3.22 15.78
CA HIS A 131 -21.24 -1.89 15.48
C HIS A 131 -22.36 -1.93 14.41
N PRO A 132 -23.45 -1.15 14.54
CA PRO A 132 -24.58 -1.20 13.61
C PRO A 132 -24.18 -1.02 12.14
N ARG A 133 -23.25 -0.09 11.87
CA ARG A 133 -22.70 0.13 10.53
C ARG A 133 -22.06 -1.12 9.92
N HIS A 134 -21.30 -1.88 10.70
CA HIS A 134 -20.69 -3.13 10.24
C HIS A 134 -21.75 -4.16 9.85
N ARG A 135 -22.78 -4.31 10.69
CA ARG A 135 -23.89 -5.24 10.45
C ARG A 135 -24.73 -4.85 9.24
N GLU A 136 -24.98 -3.55 9.03
CA GLU A 136 -25.69 -3.04 7.84
C GLU A 136 -24.93 -3.34 6.54
N MET A 137 -23.59 -3.40 6.58
CA MET A 137 -22.76 -3.81 5.45
C MET A 137 -22.72 -5.34 5.25
N GLY A 138 -23.40 -6.13 6.08
CA GLY A 138 -23.34 -7.59 6.07
C GLY A 138 -22.14 -8.18 6.80
N SER A 139 -21.55 -7.42 7.73
CA SER A 139 -20.35 -7.79 8.51
C SER A 139 -19.16 -8.19 7.63
N PRO A 140 -18.69 -7.31 6.72
CA PRO A 140 -17.70 -7.67 5.71
C PRO A 140 -16.28 -7.89 6.25
N LEU A 141 -15.98 -7.48 7.49
CA LEU A 141 -14.65 -7.60 8.09
C LEU A 141 -14.55 -8.78 9.06
N SER A 142 -13.42 -9.48 8.99
CA SER A 142 -12.98 -10.40 10.04
C SER A 142 -12.40 -9.64 11.25
N HIS A 143 -12.18 -10.37 12.34
CA HIS A 143 -11.54 -9.82 13.54
C HIS A 143 -10.15 -9.26 13.25
N ASP A 144 -9.30 -9.99 12.51
CA ASP A 144 -7.94 -9.55 12.19
C ASP A 144 -7.92 -8.37 11.21
N GLN A 145 -8.90 -8.26 10.30
CA GLN A 145 -9.06 -7.08 9.45
C GLN A 145 -9.48 -5.84 10.25
N MET A 146 -10.40 -6.00 11.21
CA MET A 146 -10.78 -4.93 12.14
C MET A 146 -9.57 -4.48 12.96
N LEU A 147 -8.83 -5.44 13.51
CA LEU A 147 -7.65 -5.18 14.32
C LEU A 147 -6.54 -4.50 13.51
N ALA A 148 -6.35 -4.87 12.24
CA ALA A 148 -5.40 -4.21 11.35
C ALA A 148 -5.71 -2.71 11.17
N ILE A 149 -6.99 -2.33 11.01
CA ILE A 149 -7.40 -0.92 10.95
C ILE A 149 -7.13 -0.22 12.29
N LEU A 150 -7.48 -0.84 13.43
CA LEU A 150 -7.24 -0.26 14.75
C LEU A 150 -5.74 -0.05 15.01
N LEU A 151 -4.89 -1.03 14.71
CA LEU A 151 -3.43 -0.90 14.84
C LEU A 151 -2.90 0.22 13.94
N TYR A 152 -3.40 0.34 12.72
CA TYR A 152 -2.97 1.40 11.80
C TYR A 152 -3.43 2.81 12.23
N THR A 153 -4.57 2.94 12.92
CA THR A 153 -5.13 4.25 13.25
C THR A 153 -4.83 4.70 14.69
N ASP A 154 -4.56 3.78 15.62
CA ASP A 154 -4.41 4.06 17.06
C ASP A 154 -2.97 3.90 17.59
N SER A 155 -2.11 3.15 16.90
CA SER A 155 -0.84 2.71 17.48
C SER A 155 0.39 3.23 16.75
N LYS A 156 1.59 2.99 17.29
CA LYS A 156 2.84 3.32 16.59
C LYS A 156 3.08 2.47 15.34
N VAL A 157 2.34 1.36 15.18
CA VAL A 157 2.48 0.42 14.06
C VAL A 157 2.35 1.12 12.71
N TYR A 158 1.51 2.15 12.58
CA TYR A 158 1.35 2.88 11.31
C TYR A 158 2.65 3.55 10.85
N LYS A 159 3.44 4.09 11.79
CA LYS A 159 4.71 4.75 11.47
C LYS A 159 5.71 3.72 10.96
N ASP A 160 5.79 2.58 11.63
CA ASP A 160 6.70 1.49 11.26
C ASP A 160 6.30 0.87 9.91
N LEU A 161 5.01 0.61 9.67
CA LEU A 161 4.52 0.11 8.39
C LEU A 161 4.80 1.10 7.26
N ARG A 162 4.44 2.38 7.43
CA ARG A 162 4.68 3.40 6.39
C ARG A 162 6.16 3.54 6.08
N TYR A 163 7.00 3.56 7.11
CA TYR A 163 8.45 3.66 6.93
C TYR A 163 9.00 2.47 6.14
N HIS A 164 8.60 1.25 6.53
CA HIS A 164 8.94 0.04 5.80
C HIS A 164 8.52 0.13 4.33
N GLU A 165 7.26 0.45 4.04
CA GLU A 165 6.77 0.58 2.66
C GLU A 165 7.50 1.67 1.85
N MET A 166 7.84 2.81 2.48
CA MET A 166 8.62 3.87 1.84
C MET A 166 10.02 3.39 1.43
N CYS A 167 10.73 2.68 2.31
CA CYS A 167 12.05 2.11 2.03
C CYS A 167 12.04 1.11 0.86
N TYR A 168 10.98 0.31 0.72
CA TYR A 168 10.82 -0.60 -0.41
C TYR A 168 10.52 0.12 -1.73
N SER A 169 9.76 1.23 -1.67
CA SER A 169 9.33 1.95 -2.87
C SER A 169 10.39 2.88 -3.46
N ASN A 170 11.34 3.35 -2.66
CA ASN A 170 12.40 4.27 -3.08
C ASN A 170 13.79 3.67 -2.87
N GLN A 171 14.45 3.29 -3.97
CA GLN A 171 15.84 2.82 -3.93
C GLN A 171 16.79 3.84 -3.29
N ASP A 172 16.51 5.14 -3.41
CA ASP A 172 17.30 6.21 -2.80
C ASP A 172 17.27 6.17 -1.25
N PHE A 173 16.17 5.67 -0.65
CA PHE A 173 16.07 5.51 0.80
C PHE A 173 16.80 4.26 1.32
N ALA A 174 17.13 3.30 0.45
CA ALA A 174 17.83 2.07 0.84
C ALA A 174 19.31 2.29 1.23
N ASN A 175 19.88 3.46 0.92
CA ASN A 175 21.28 3.79 1.17
C ASN A 175 21.54 4.48 2.52
N ILE A 176 20.49 4.89 3.25
CA ILE A 176 20.63 5.43 4.61
C ILE A 176 20.72 4.22 5.56
N GLU A 177 21.58 4.26 6.59
CA GLU A 177 21.81 3.17 7.56
C GLU A 177 20.52 2.78 8.32
N THR A 178 19.62 2.05 7.67
CA THR A 178 18.30 1.63 8.19
C THR A 178 18.26 0.15 8.54
N SER A 179 19.41 -0.42 8.92
CA SER A 179 19.56 -1.88 9.08
C SER A 179 18.70 -2.47 10.20
N SER A 180 18.29 -1.69 11.21
CA SER A 180 17.40 -2.16 12.29
C SER A 180 15.92 -2.01 11.96
N LEU A 181 15.52 -0.96 11.24
CA LEU A 181 14.13 -0.74 10.82
C LEU A 181 13.75 -1.59 9.60
N MET A 182 14.71 -1.94 8.73
CA MET A 182 14.50 -2.90 7.63
C MET A 182 14.35 -4.35 8.10
N GLN A 183 14.70 -4.67 9.35
CA GLN A 183 14.43 -6.00 9.90
C GLN A 183 12.95 -6.23 10.17
N LYS A 184 12.21 -5.14 10.44
CA LYS A 184 10.77 -5.23 10.65
C LYS A 184 10.07 -5.47 9.33
N ASN A 185 9.24 -6.50 9.27
CA ASN A 185 8.50 -6.90 8.07
C ASN A 185 7.02 -6.87 8.43
N TRP A 186 6.21 -6.20 7.60
CA TRP A 186 4.75 -6.05 7.79
C TRP A 186 3.89 -6.69 6.68
N PRO A 187 4.20 -7.92 6.22
CA PRO A 187 3.46 -8.57 5.16
C PRO A 187 1.98 -8.78 5.53
N ILE A 188 1.73 -9.36 6.70
CA ILE A 188 0.40 -9.78 7.16
C ILE A 188 -0.48 -8.57 7.40
N LEU A 189 -0.01 -7.60 8.18
CA LEU A 189 -0.73 -6.35 8.46
C LEU A 189 -1.06 -5.60 7.16
N GLY A 190 -0.09 -5.42 6.27
CA GLY A 190 -0.32 -4.71 5.01
C GLY A 190 -1.37 -5.41 4.13
N CYS A 191 -1.39 -6.73 4.11
CA CYS A 191 -2.41 -7.49 3.39
C CYS A 191 -3.80 -7.39 4.04
N LEU A 192 -3.89 -7.58 5.36
CA LEU A 192 -5.14 -7.47 6.10
C LEU A 192 -5.73 -6.07 5.97
N LEU A 193 -4.92 -5.03 6.09
CA LEU A 193 -5.36 -3.64 5.97
C LEU A 193 -5.89 -3.34 4.57
N ASN A 194 -5.18 -3.74 3.52
CA ASN A 194 -5.65 -3.56 2.15
C ASN A 194 -6.94 -4.34 1.89
N SER A 195 -7.02 -5.59 2.37
CA SER A 195 -8.21 -6.42 2.26
C SER A 195 -9.41 -5.80 2.99
N ALA A 196 -9.19 -5.22 4.16
CA ALA A 196 -10.20 -4.53 4.95
C ALA A 196 -10.73 -3.28 4.25
N ILE A 197 -9.83 -2.43 3.69
CA ILE A 197 -10.22 -1.24 2.91
C ILE A 197 -11.05 -1.64 1.70
N TRP A 198 -10.62 -2.66 0.94
CA TRP A 198 -11.36 -3.18 -0.21
C TRP A 198 -12.75 -3.69 0.17
N ALA A 199 -12.86 -4.44 1.27
CA ALA A 199 -14.14 -4.92 1.76
C ALA A 199 -15.06 -3.75 2.13
N LEU A 200 -14.57 -2.79 2.93
CA LEU A 200 -15.37 -1.62 3.30
C LEU A 200 -15.81 -0.80 2.07
N ASP A 201 -14.89 -0.54 1.12
CA ASP A 201 -15.18 0.20 -0.12
C ASP A 201 -16.27 -0.50 -0.96
N GLN A 202 -16.24 -1.83 -1.03
CA GLN A 202 -17.22 -2.60 -1.80
C GLN A 202 -18.59 -2.67 -1.11
N TYR A 203 -18.63 -2.82 0.21
CA TYR A 203 -19.84 -3.14 0.96
C TYR A 203 -20.52 -1.91 1.58
N ASP A 204 -19.81 -0.82 1.88
CA ASP A 204 -20.44 0.40 2.39
C ASP A 204 -21.17 1.15 1.27
N LYS A 205 -22.50 1.26 1.38
CA LYS A 205 -23.34 1.94 0.39
C LYS A 205 -23.60 3.41 0.71
N ARG A 206 -23.01 3.92 1.77
CA ARG A 206 -23.08 5.35 2.09
C ARG A 206 -22.38 6.17 1.00
N PRO A 207 -22.83 7.41 0.75
CA PRO A 207 -22.14 8.31 -0.18
C PRO A 207 -20.69 8.52 0.26
N ARG A 208 -19.75 8.31 -0.67
CA ARG A 208 -18.34 8.67 -0.46
C ARG A 208 -18.21 10.20 -0.39
N PRO A 209 -17.27 10.74 0.40
CA PRO A 209 -16.94 12.15 0.32
C PRO A 209 -16.46 12.48 -1.11
N ALA A 210 -16.88 13.63 -1.65
CA ALA A 210 -16.46 14.05 -2.98
C ALA A 210 -14.97 14.46 -3.01
N VAL A 211 -14.46 14.96 -1.89
CA VAL A 211 -13.10 15.43 -1.70
C VAL A 211 -12.61 14.99 -0.34
N VAL A 212 -11.35 14.57 -0.26
CA VAL A 212 -10.64 14.32 0.99
C VAL A 212 -9.30 15.05 0.97
N TYR A 213 -8.73 15.27 2.15
CA TYR A 213 -7.56 16.11 2.36
C TYR A 213 -6.46 15.33 3.08
N HIS A 214 -5.21 15.53 2.66
CA HIS A 214 -4.04 14.95 3.30
C HIS A 214 -2.97 16.02 3.55
N GLY A 215 -2.67 16.28 4.82
CA GLY A 215 -1.61 17.20 5.22
C GLY A 215 -0.23 16.56 5.09
N LEU A 216 0.66 17.18 4.31
CA LEU A 216 2.06 16.79 4.18
C LEU A 216 2.95 17.78 4.93
N TYR A 217 3.48 17.36 6.07
CA TYR A 217 4.44 18.16 6.84
C TYR A 217 5.77 18.31 6.10
N ASP A 218 6.24 19.55 5.98
CA ASP A 218 7.59 19.89 5.48
C ASP A 218 7.90 19.42 4.05
N ILE A 219 6.84 19.21 3.26
CA ILE A 219 6.92 18.77 1.86
C ILE A 219 6.24 19.81 0.98
N GLU A 220 6.92 20.16 -0.11
CA GLU A 220 6.37 20.97 -1.19
C GLU A 220 6.57 20.28 -2.53
N VAL A 221 5.67 20.57 -3.48
CA VAL A 221 5.91 20.21 -4.86
C VAL A 221 7.00 21.13 -5.40
N ASP A 222 8.05 20.56 -5.98
CA ASP A 222 9.13 21.36 -6.55
C ASP A 222 8.61 22.14 -7.78
N PRO A 223 8.61 23.49 -7.77
CA PRO A 223 8.15 24.28 -8.91
C PRO A 223 8.90 23.98 -10.21
N SER A 224 10.16 23.53 -10.13
CA SER A 224 10.96 23.14 -11.30
C SER A 224 10.42 21.91 -12.02
N THR A 225 9.56 21.11 -11.37
CA THR A 225 8.86 19.99 -12.00
C THR A 225 7.98 20.44 -13.18
N PHE A 226 7.59 21.72 -13.21
CA PHE A 226 6.65 22.27 -14.18
C PHE A 226 7.30 23.20 -15.22
N ASN A 227 8.59 22.99 -15.55
CA ASN A 227 9.35 23.80 -16.51
C ASN A 227 8.47 24.36 -17.66
N ASN A 228 8.18 25.67 -17.61
CA ASN A 228 7.36 26.48 -18.54
C ASN A 228 5.84 26.60 -18.30
N HIS A 229 5.26 25.99 -17.27
CA HIS A 229 3.85 26.21 -16.92
C HIS A 229 3.72 27.19 -15.75
N ASN A 230 3.03 28.32 -15.98
CA ASN A 230 2.55 29.16 -14.88
C ASN A 230 1.76 28.27 -13.90
N LEU A 231 2.19 28.19 -12.63
CA LEU A 231 1.57 27.37 -11.58
C LEU A 231 0.04 27.58 -11.46
N SER A 232 -0.45 28.75 -11.91
CA SER A 232 -1.87 29.10 -11.93
C SER A 232 -2.67 28.52 -13.11
N LYS A 233 -2.06 27.78 -14.05
CA LYS A 233 -2.76 27.17 -15.19
C LYS A 233 -3.20 25.75 -14.84
N LYS A 234 -4.49 25.45 -15.07
CA LYS A 234 -5.00 24.07 -15.11
C LYS A 234 -4.19 23.26 -16.11
N PHE A 235 -3.68 22.11 -15.69
CA PHE A 235 -2.93 21.22 -16.59
C PHE A 235 -3.88 20.56 -17.62
N SER A 236 -3.36 20.31 -18.83
CA SER A 236 -4.04 19.44 -19.80
C SER A 236 -3.95 18.01 -19.30
N THR A 237 -4.99 17.18 -19.48
CA THR A 237 -5.00 15.79 -18.98
C THR A 237 -3.86 14.93 -19.53
N LYS A 238 -3.25 15.29 -20.66
CA LYS A 238 -2.13 14.55 -21.27
C LYS A 238 -0.77 14.92 -20.72
N ASP A 239 -0.61 16.14 -20.20
CA ASP A 239 0.67 16.67 -19.74
C ASP A 239 0.68 16.91 -18.22
N SER A 240 -0.39 16.48 -17.54
CA SER A 240 -0.52 16.66 -16.10
C SER A 240 0.47 15.77 -15.38
N PRO A 241 1.32 16.31 -14.49
CA PRO A 241 2.30 15.50 -13.80
C PRO A 241 1.65 14.49 -12.87
N VAL A 242 2.21 13.27 -12.86
CA VAL A 242 1.68 12.12 -12.13
C VAL A 242 2.63 11.73 -11.00
N PHE A 243 2.09 11.30 -9.87
CA PHE A 243 2.87 10.66 -8.82
C PHE A 243 2.16 9.44 -8.25
N ARG A 244 2.96 8.50 -7.74
CA ARG A 244 2.47 7.31 -7.06
C ARG A 244 2.76 7.41 -5.57
N TYR A 245 1.74 7.22 -4.74
CA TYR A 245 1.88 7.12 -3.30
C TYR A 245 2.01 5.63 -2.92
N GLY A 246 3.24 5.21 -2.58
CA GLY A 246 3.57 3.79 -2.37
C GLY A 246 2.95 3.16 -1.11
N THR A 247 2.43 3.97 -0.20
CA THR A 247 1.90 3.55 1.11
C THR A 247 0.40 3.85 1.23
N PHE A 248 -0.23 3.37 2.30
CA PHE A 248 -1.60 3.76 2.64
C PHE A 248 -1.69 5.26 2.97
N ILE A 249 -2.79 5.90 2.56
CA ILE A 249 -2.98 7.35 2.74
C ILE A 249 -4.15 7.58 3.69
N SER A 250 -3.81 7.98 4.92
CA SER A 250 -4.79 8.50 5.87
C SER A 250 -5.17 9.93 5.46
N THR A 251 -6.44 10.16 5.21
CA THR A 251 -7.00 11.44 4.77
C THR A 251 -8.20 11.81 5.64
N SER A 252 -8.60 13.08 5.63
CA SER A 252 -9.84 13.54 6.28
C SER A 252 -10.75 14.19 5.26
N TRP A 253 -12.06 14.00 5.33
CA TRP A 253 -12.99 14.87 4.58
C TRP A 253 -13.24 16.21 5.28
N ASP A 254 -12.68 16.42 6.46
CA ASP A 254 -12.61 17.71 7.13
C ASP A 254 -11.26 18.40 6.79
N ARG A 255 -11.35 19.54 6.11
CA ARG A 255 -10.17 20.31 5.69
C ARG A 255 -9.38 20.80 6.90
N GLU A 256 -10.05 21.28 7.94
CA GLU A 256 -9.40 21.86 9.12
C GLU A 256 -8.61 20.79 9.85
N VAL A 257 -9.19 19.60 10.04
CA VAL A 257 -8.48 18.44 10.60
C VAL A 257 -7.22 18.13 9.80
N ALA A 258 -7.33 17.97 8.48
CA ALA A 258 -6.17 17.62 7.65
C ALA A 258 -5.04 18.66 7.70
N THR A 259 -5.37 19.95 7.81
CA THR A 259 -4.35 21.01 7.90
C THR A 259 -3.52 20.93 9.17
N THR A 260 -4.07 20.40 10.28
CA THR A 260 -3.32 20.22 11.53
C THR A 260 -2.11 19.29 11.37
N PHE A 261 -2.16 18.34 10.44
CA PHE A 261 -1.07 17.40 10.14
C PHE A 261 0.06 18.02 9.29
N MET A 262 -0.14 19.20 8.72
CA MET A 262 0.93 19.98 8.09
C MET A 262 1.77 20.77 9.10
N HIS A 263 1.33 20.85 10.36
CA HIS A 263 1.92 21.76 11.35
C HIS A 263 2.01 23.21 10.81
N GLU A 264 3.18 23.85 10.87
CA GLU A 264 3.39 25.25 10.46
C GLU A 264 3.72 25.41 8.96
N LYS A 265 4.09 24.33 8.26
CA LYS A 265 4.60 24.39 6.87
C LYS A 265 4.39 23.09 6.11
N GLY A 266 4.08 23.20 4.83
CA GLY A 266 4.00 22.05 3.93
C GLY A 266 2.96 22.21 2.84
N SER A 267 2.35 21.08 2.47
CA SER A 267 1.35 21.03 1.41
C SER A 267 0.10 20.30 1.86
N LEU A 268 -1.05 20.81 1.46
CA LEU A 268 -2.34 20.12 1.57
C LEU A 268 -2.64 19.47 0.22
N LEU A 269 -2.71 18.14 0.19
CA LEU A 269 -3.29 17.44 -0.96
C LEU A 269 -4.81 17.50 -0.84
N GLU A 270 -5.47 18.08 -1.85
CA GLU A 270 -6.93 18.04 -2.02
C GLU A 270 -7.24 16.96 -3.08
N ILE A 271 -7.73 15.82 -2.64
CA ILE A 271 -7.93 14.63 -3.47
C ILE A 271 -9.40 14.54 -3.87
N ASN A 272 -9.67 14.73 -5.16
CA ASN A 272 -11.00 14.55 -5.73
C ASN A 272 -11.30 13.05 -5.92
N LEU A 273 -12.35 12.58 -5.25
CA LEU A 273 -12.79 11.18 -5.28
C LEU A 273 -13.97 10.95 -6.23
N LYS A 274 -14.46 11.99 -6.93
CA LYS A 274 -15.52 11.80 -7.93
C LYS A 274 -15.01 10.88 -9.02
N GLU A 275 -15.76 9.82 -9.27
CA GLU A 275 -15.49 8.88 -10.34
C GLU A 275 -15.80 9.58 -11.67
N ASP A 276 -14.78 9.71 -12.54
CA ASP A 276 -15.00 9.90 -13.96
C ASP A 276 -15.48 8.53 -14.51
N ASP A 277 -16.53 8.49 -15.33
CA ASP A 277 -17.24 7.27 -15.80
C ASP A 277 -16.35 6.14 -16.38
N ASN A 278 -15.07 6.42 -16.67
CA ASN A 278 -14.13 5.51 -17.33
C ASN A 278 -12.89 5.12 -16.49
N ASP A 279 -12.63 5.74 -15.34
CA ASP A 279 -11.43 5.44 -14.55
C ASP A 279 -11.72 4.42 -13.45
N ARG A 280 -10.79 3.47 -13.25
CA ARG A 280 -10.87 2.56 -12.10
C ARG A 280 -10.97 3.42 -10.84
N ALA A 281 -12.02 3.22 -10.06
CA ALA A 281 -12.22 3.97 -8.82
C ALA A 281 -11.01 3.81 -7.90
N LEU A 282 -10.60 4.93 -7.29
CA LEU A 282 -9.64 4.90 -6.19
C LEU A 282 -10.25 4.06 -5.05
N VAL A 283 -9.53 3.03 -4.60
CA VAL A 283 -9.98 2.18 -3.50
C VAL A 283 -9.65 2.86 -2.18
N GLY A 284 -10.69 3.09 -1.38
CA GLY A 284 -10.58 3.76 -0.10
C GLY A 284 -11.88 3.66 0.69
N ALA A 285 -11.79 3.75 2.01
CA ALA A 285 -12.92 3.51 2.89
C ALA A 285 -12.99 4.54 4.01
N ASP A 286 -14.20 4.90 4.40
CA ASP A 286 -14.43 5.61 5.66
C ASP A 286 -14.18 4.64 6.83
N VAL A 287 -13.12 4.94 7.59
CA VAL A 287 -12.72 4.20 8.79
C VAL A 287 -12.95 5.00 10.07
N SER A 288 -13.57 6.19 9.99
CA SER A 288 -13.80 7.07 11.15
C SER A 288 -14.53 6.39 12.30
N TRP A 289 -15.48 5.50 11.99
CA TRP A 289 -16.25 4.77 13.00
C TRP A 289 -15.48 3.62 13.66
N ILE A 290 -14.37 3.17 13.05
CA ILE A 290 -13.45 2.17 13.60
C ILE A 290 -12.32 2.86 14.37
N SER A 291 -11.77 3.93 13.80
CA SER A 291 -10.64 4.71 14.31
C SER A 291 -10.86 5.18 15.75
N LYS A 292 -9.76 5.31 16.49
CA LYS A 292 -9.76 5.93 17.83
C LYS A 292 -10.16 7.40 17.79
N PHE A 293 -9.94 8.07 16.67
CA PHE A 293 -10.21 9.49 16.49
C PHE A 293 -11.37 9.67 15.51
N PRO A 294 -12.62 9.32 15.89
CA PRO A 294 -13.76 9.39 14.98
C PRO A 294 -14.03 10.82 14.49
N THR A 295 -13.63 11.82 15.27
CA THR A 295 -13.72 13.24 14.92
C THR A 295 -12.75 13.66 13.82
N GLU A 296 -11.70 12.86 13.55
CA GLU A 296 -10.79 13.13 12.45
C GLU A 296 -11.39 12.83 11.08
N CYS A 297 -12.60 12.24 11.03
CA CYS A 297 -13.32 12.04 9.77
C CYS A 297 -12.47 11.25 8.75
N GLU A 298 -11.77 10.22 9.24
CA GLU A 298 -10.73 9.54 8.47
C GLU A 298 -11.30 8.71 7.31
N PHE A 299 -10.78 8.99 6.12
CA PHE A 299 -10.95 8.18 4.92
C PHE A 299 -9.59 7.59 4.53
N LEU A 300 -9.47 6.27 4.60
CA LEU A 300 -8.21 5.57 4.38
C LEU A 300 -8.14 5.04 2.95
N ILE A 301 -7.18 5.53 2.18
CA ILE A 301 -6.94 5.12 0.79
C ILE A 301 -5.93 3.96 0.77
N ALA A 302 -6.24 2.94 -0.03
CA ALA A 302 -5.37 1.78 -0.25
C ALA A 302 -4.01 2.20 -0.82
N ARG A 303 -2.97 1.43 -0.49
CA ARG A 303 -1.61 1.74 -0.93
C ARG A 303 -1.43 1.62 -2.44
N GLY A 304 -0.43 2.34 -2.96
CA GLY A 304 -0.07 2.32 -4.37
C GLY A 304 -0.96 3.21 -5.26
N ALA A 305 -1.76 4.08 -4.65
CA ALA A 305 -2.59 5.05 -5.36
C ALA A 305 -1.75 5.94 -6.29
N THR A 306 -2.27 6.21 -7.48
CA THR A 306 -1.63 7.09 -8.46
C THR A 306 -2.49 8.33 -8.65
N PHE A 307 -1.86 9.50 -8.65
CA PHE A 307 -2.53 10.79 -8.69
C PHE A 307 -2.00 11.66 -9.82
N VAL A 308 -2.92 12.33 -10.49
CA VAL A 308 -2.65 13.39 -11.46
C VAL A 308 -2.80 14.73 -10.78
N ILE A 309 -1.80 15.60 -10.90
CA ILE A 309 -1.89 16.98 -10.40
C ILE A 309 -2.73 17.82 -11.35
N GLU A 310 -3.83 18.37 -10.85
CA GLU A 310 -4.74 19.23 -11.62
C GLU A 310 -4.36 20.71 -11.52
N SER A 311 -3.93 21.14 -10.34
CA SER A 311 -3.45 22.51 -10.09
C SER A 311 -2.66 22.61 -8.78
N ILE A 312 -1.82 23.63 -8.69
CA ILE A 312 -1.13 24.03 -7.46
C ILE A 312 -1.44 25.49 -7.20
N SER A 313 -1.84 25.80 -5.97
CA SER A 313 -2.11 27.17 -5.53
C SER A 313 -1.49 27.41 -4.16
N LEU A 314 -1.21 28.67 -3.84
CA LEU A 314 -0.83 29.07 -2.49
C LEU A 314 -2.09 29.50 -1.76
N ASP A 315 -2.34 28.95 -0.58
CA ASP A 315 -3.36 29.49 0.32
C ASP A 315 -2.89 30.85 0.83
N GLN A 316 -3.69 31.88 0.59
CA GLN A 316 -3.33 33.26 0.90
C GLN A 316 -3.42 33.56 2.40
N GLN A 317 -4.22 32.81 3.14
CA GLN A 317 -4.42 33.04 4.58
C GLN A 317 -3.32 32.37 5.40
N ASP A 318 -2.97 31.14 5.00
CA ASP A 318 -2.14 30.26 5.83
C ASP A 318 -0.77 29.93 5.21
N HIS A 319 -0.45 30.52 4.05
CA HIS A 319 0.86 30.46 3.40
C HIS A 319 1.39 29.04 3.06
N TYR A 320 0.51 28.06 2.85
CA TYR A 320 0.87 26.71 2.43
C TYR A 320 0.42 26.38 0.99
N GLN A 321 1.00 25.33 0.39
CA GLN A 321 0.60 24.89 -0.96
C GLN A 321 -0.65 24.01 -0.90
N VAL A 322 -1.67 24.34 -1.69
CA VAL A 322 -2.80 23.44 -1.97
C VAL A 322 -2.54 22.76 -3.31
N VAL A 323 -2.40 21.45 -3.30
CA VAL A 323 -2.17 20.61 -4.48
C VAL A 323 -3.45 19.84 -4.76
N LYS A 324 -4.19 20.25 -5.80
CA LYS A 324 -5.40 19.55 -6.21
C LYS A 324 -5.04 18.38 -7.08
N VAL A 325 -5.53 17.20 -6.73
CA VAL A 325 -5.22 15.97 -7.43
C VAL A 325 -6.48 15.14 -7.67
N LYS A 326 -6.43 14.33 -8.71
CA LYS A 326 -7.42 13.27 -8.94
C LYS A 326 -6.73 11.93 -9.17
N HIS A 327 -7.49 10.85 -9.05
CA HIS A 327 -6.97 9.53 -9.38
C HIS A 327 -6.48 9.49 -10.84
N GLY A 328 -5.34 8.85 -11.07
CA GLY A 328 -4.68 8.78 -12.37
C GLY A 328 -4.43 7.37 -12.86
N PRO A 329 -4.24 7.19 -14.17
CA PRO A 329 -3.73 5.93 -14.71
C PRO A 329 -2.32 5.67 -14.18
N ILE A 330 -1.92 4.41 -14.15
CA ILE A 330 -0.54 4.02 -13.84
C ILE A 330 0.36 4.61 -14.95
N SER A 331 1.09 5.67 -14.64
CA SER A 331 2.06 6.33 -15.53
C SER A 331 3.48 6.17 -15.02
N HIS A 332 4.45 6.19 -15.93
CA HIS A 332 5.87 6.08 -15.62
C HIS A 332 6.55 7.44 -15.40
N ASP A 333 5.87 8.55 -15.77
CA ASP A 333 6.37 9.91 -15.53
C ASP A 333 6.14 10.30 -14.07
N ARG A 334 7.22 10.66 -13.37
CA ARG A 334 7.21 10.91 -11.92
C ARG A 334 7.42 12.39 -11.59
N VAL A 335 6.49 12.96 -10.83
CA VAL A 335 6.67 14.24 -10.13
C VAL A 335 7.71 14.09 -9.01
N LYS A 336 8.54 15.12 -8.82
CA LYS A 336 9.44 15.21 -7.68
C LYS A 336 8.85 16.11 -6.59
N PHE A 337 8.77 15.57 -5.39
CA PHE A 337 8.54 16.35 -4.18
C PHE A 337 9.89 16.69 -3.55
N ARG A 338 10.00 17.86 -2.93
CA ARG A 338 11.20 18.27 -2.20
C ARG A 338 10.87 18.54 -0.74
N ARG A 339 11.80 18.23 0.16
CA ARG A 339 11.76 18.72 1.55
C ARG A 339 12.16 20.18 1.58
N LEU A 340 11.55 20.96 2.47
CA LEU A 340 11.86 22.38 2.59
C LEU A 340 13.19 22.66 3.30
N TYR A 341 13.70 21.72 4.09
CA TYR A 341 14.94 21.89 4.87
C TYR A 341 15.82 20.63 4.78
N ASN A 342 17.12 20.84 4.58
CA ASN A 342 18.18 19.83 4.68
C ASN A 342 18.75 19.81 6.10
#